data_AF-A0A180EUQ5-F1
#
_entry.id   AF-A0A180EUQ5-F1
#
_cell.length_a   1.000
_cell.length_b   1.000
_cell.length_c   1.000
_cell.angle_alpha   90.00
_cell.angle_beta   90.00
_cell.angle_gamma   90.00
#
_symmetry.space_group_name_H-M   'P 1'
#
loop_
_entity.id
_entity.type
_entity.pdbx_description
1 polymer ?
#
loop_
_entity_poly.entity_id
_entity_poly.type
_entity_poly.pdbx_seq_one_letter_code
_entity_poly.pdbx_strand_id
1 'polypeptide(L)'
;MQTVVVLDNAPIHRSKKFMDRIAEWAKMDLWIWFLPPYSPELNKIEILWRFIKYKWLPFEAFLNFQNLKEQLEKVISLVGSKYDIKFY
;
A
#
# COMPACT_ATOMS: atom_id res chain seq x y z
N MET A 1 1.38 -13.97 -17.02
CA MET A 1 0.76 -14.08 -15.68
C MET A 1 0.00 -12.78 -15.47
N GLN A 2 -1.30 -12.85 -15.22
CA GLN A 2 -2.12 -11.65 -15.03
C GLN A 2 -1.75 -10.96 -13.70
N THR A 3 -1.52 -9.66 -13.74
CA THR A 3 -1.26 -8.84 -12.54
C THR A 3 -2.39 -7.83 -12.37
N VAL A 4 -2.94 -7.72 -11.15
CA VAL A 4 -4.01 -6.76 -10.84
C VAL A 4 -3.52 -5.83 -9.74
N VAL A 5 -3.59 -4.52 -10.01
CA VAL A 5 -3.33 -3.46 -9.03
C VAL A 5 -4.65 -2.98 -8.48
N VAL A 6 -4.86 -3.14 -7.17
CA VAL A 6 -6.04 -2.65 -6.47
C VAL A 6 -5.75 -1.25 -5.93
N LEU A 7 -6.56 -0.27 -6.28
CA LEU A 7 -6.39 1.13 -5.90
C LEU A 7 -7.63 1.68 -5.20
N ASP A 8 -7.42 2.63 -4.30
CA ASP A 8 -8.48 3.48 -3.81
C ASP A 8 -8.87 4.54 -4.86
N ASN A 9 -9.72 5.48 -4.49
CA ASN A 9 -10.20 6.54 -5.38
C ASN A 9 -9.44 7.86 -5.20
N ALA A 10 -8.19 7.84 -4.72
CA ALA A 10 -7.42 9.07 -4.55
C ALA A 10 -7.32 9.85 -5.88
N PRO A 11 -7.39 11.21 -5.86
CA PRO A 11 -7.44 12.02 -7.08
C PRO A 11 -6.30 11.73 -8.08
N ILE A 12 -5.12 11.38 -7.58
CA ILE A 12 -3.96 11.03 -8.41
C ILE A 12 -4.21 9.78 -9.27
N HIS A 13 -4.95 8.79 -8.77
CA HIS A 13 -5.31 7.55 -9.48
C HIS A 13 -6.47 7.75 -10.45
N ARG A 14 -7.22 8.85 -10.33
CA ARG A 14 -8.28 9.26 -11.25
C ARG A 14 -7.86 10.37 -12.23
N SER A 15 -6.61 10.85 -12.13
CA SER A 15 -6.10 11.89 -13.01
C SER A 15 -6.09 11.42 -14.47
N LYS A 16 -6.33 12.35 -15.40
CA LYS A 16 -6.29 12.05 -16.85
C LYS A 16 -5.00 11.34 -17.25
N LYS A 17 -3.85 11.85 -16.78
CA LYS A 17 -2.52 11.27 -17.04
C LYS A 17 -2.41 9.80 -16.59
N PHE A 18 -3.06 9.43 -15.49
CA PHE A 18 -3.09 8.04 -15.02
C PHE A 18 -4.04 7.19 -15.88
N MET A 19 -5.26 7.68 -16.10
CA MET A 19 -6.29 6.97 -16.87
C MET A 19 -5.84 6.68 -18.32
N ASP A 20 -5.13 7.62 -18.95
CA ASP A 20 -4.59 7.50 -20.31
C ASP A 20 -3.58 6.34 -20.44
N ARG A 21 -2.98 5.88 -19.32
CA ARG A 21 -2.00 4.77 -19.31
C ARG A 21 -2.62 3.39 -19.13
N ILE A 22 -3.87 3.29 -18.68
CA ILE A 22 -4.51 2.00 -18.36
C ILE A 22 -4.54 1.05 -19.56
N ALA A 23 -4.83 1.58 -20.76
CA ALA A 23 -4.86 0.76 -21.98
C ALA A 23 -3.48 0.24 -22.40
N GLU A 24 -2.41 0.99 -22.12
CA GLU A 24 -1.02 0.55 -22.35
C GLU A 24 -0.66 -0.58 -21.38
N TRP A 25 -0.98 -0.41 -20.10
CA TRP A 25 -0.73 -1.41 -19.06
C TRP A 25 -1.51 -2.71 -19.26
N ALA A 26 -2.76 -2.63 -19.73
CA ALA A 26 -3.55 -3.83 -20.02
C ALA A 26 -2.89 -4.71 -21.11
N LYS A 27 -2.20 -4.11 -22.10
CA LYS A 27 -1.42 -4.85 -23.11
C LYS A 27 -0.20 -5.56 -22.51
N MET A 28 0.22 -5.17 -21.31
CA MET A 28 1.32 -5.77 -20.54
C MET A 28 0.79 -6.74 -19.46
N ASP A 29 -0.47 -7.18 -19.55
CA ASP A 29 -1.17 -8.00 -18.54
C ASP A 29 -1.27 -7.35 -17.15
N LEU A 30 -1.18 -6.01 -17.06
CA LEU A 30 -1.38 -5.23 -15.84
C LEU A 30 -2.75 -4.54 -15.84
N TRP A 31 -3.61 -4.96 -14.91
CA TRP A 31 -4.99 -4.50 -14.81
C TRP A 31 -5.19 -3.62 -13.58
N ILE A 32 -6.01 -2.58 -13.68
CA ILE A 32 -6.36 -1.71 -12.55
C ILE A 32 -7.76 -2.05 -12.05
N TRP A 33 -7.90 -2.28 -10.75
CA TRP A 33 -9.18 -2.47 -10.07
C TRP A 33 -9.37 -1.38 -9.02
N PHE A 34 -10.42 -0.57 -9.17
CA PHE A 34 -10.76 0.45 -8.18
C PHE A 34 -11.69 -0.14 -7.12
N LEU A 35 -11.39 0.11 -5.85
CA LEU A 35 -12.29 -0.20 -4.75
C LEU A 35 -13.56 0.69 -4.81
N PRO A 36 -14.68 0.25 -4.21
CA PRO A 36 -15.81 1.13 -3.98
C PRO A 36 -15.40 2.38 -3.19
N PRO A 37 -16.06 3.53 -3.42
CA PRO A 37 -15.81 4.72 -2.62
C PRO A 37 -16.04 4.46 -1.13
N TYR A 38 -15.21 5.07 -0.28
CA TYR A 38 -15.31 4.99 1.18
C TYR A 38 -15.22 3.57 1.77
N SER A 39 -14.50 2.65 1.13
CA SER A 39 -14.25 1.28 1.61
C SER A 39 -12.79 1.02 2.04
N PRO A 40 -12.25 1.72 3.04
CA PRO A 40 -10.88 1.51 3.52
C PRO A 40 -10.65 0.10 4.09
N GLU A 41 -11.69 -0.55 4.61
CA GLU A 41 -11.65 -1.93 5.11
C GLU A 41 -11.31 -2.97 4.04
N LEU A 42 -11.60 -2.67 2.76
CA LEU A 42 -11.25 -3.51 1.63
C LEU A 42 -9.80 -3.27 1.16
N ASN A 43 -9.17 -2.17 1.58
CA ASN A 43 -7.82 -1.82 1.20
C ASN A 43 -6.79 -2.44 2.16
N LYS A 44 -6.17 -3.55 1.77
CA LYS A 44 -5.19 -4.27 2.59
C LYS A 44 -4.02 -3.39 3.06
N ILE A 45 -3.64 -2.36 2.29
CA ILE A 45 -2.55 -1.47 2.70
C ILE A 45 -2.91 -0.67 3.96
N GLU A 46 -4.19 -0.37 4.20
CA GLU A 46 -4.66 0.32 5.41
C GLU A 46 -4.44 -0.56 6.65
N ILE A 47 -4.74 -1.85 6.55
CA ILE A 47 -4.48 -2.82 7.61
C ILE A 47 -2.97 -2.93 7.86
N LEU A 48 -2.17 -3.01 6.79
CA LEU A 48 -0.71 -3.03 6.90
C LEU A 48 -0.18 -1.81 7.64
N TRP A 49 -0.59 -0.60 7.25
CA TRP A 49 -0.17 0.63 7.90
C TRP A 49 -0.60 0.73 9.35
N ARG A 50 -1.79 0.24 9.70
CA ARG A 50 -2.24 0.15 11.10
C ARG A 50 -1.31 -0.72 11.93
N PHE A 51 -0.89 -1.88 11.43
CA PHE A 51 0.07 -2.74 12.12
C PHE A 51 1.46 -2.12 12.21
N ILE A 52 1.98 -1.57 11.11
CA ILE A 52 3.26 -0.86 11.10
C ILE A 52 3.27 0.22 12.19
N LYS A 53 2.27 1.11 12.19
CA LYS A 53 2.23 2.27 13.09
C LYS A 53 2.02 1.91 14.56
N TYR A 54 1.13 0.97 14.86
CA TYR A 54 0.68 0.73 16.23
C TYR A 54 1.23 -0.54 16.88
N LYS A 55 1.87 -1.43 16.11
CA LYS A 55 2.35 -2.73 16.60
C LYS A 55 3.83 -2.96 16.34
N TRP A 56 4.38 -2.48 15.23
CA TRP A 56 5.72 -2.90 14.78
C TRP A 56 6.77 -1.80 14.85
N LEU A 57 6.40 -0.54 14.63
CA LEU A 57 7.31 0.57 14.85
C LEU A 57 7.51 0.78 16.35
N PRO A 58 8.76 0.85 16.82
CA PRO A 58 9.06 1.23 18.19
C PRO A 58 8.77 2.73 18.39
N PHE A 59 8.47 3.17 19.61
CA PHE A 59 8.14 4.58 19.87
C PHE A 59 9.29 5.53 19.51
N GLU A 60 10.52 5.08 19.64
CA GLU A 60 11.75 5.80 19.30
C GLU A 60 11.85 6.13 17.81
N ALA A 61 11.11 5.40 16.95
CA ALA A 61 11.03 5.71 15.53
C ALA A 61 10.44 7.12 15.29
N PHE A 62 9.59 7.62 16.19
CA PHE A 62 8.91 8.91 16.02
C PHE A 62 9.71 10.12 16.55
N LEU A 63 10.94 9.92 17.05
CA LEU A 63 11.75 11.01 17.61
C LEU A 63 12.20 12.02 16.55
N ASN A 64 12.50 11.55 15.33
CA ASN A 64 12.84 12.40 14.20
C ASN A 64 12.61 11.65 12.88
N PHE A 65 12.64 12.39 11.77
CA PHE A 65 12.37 11.82 10.45
C PHE A 65 13.38 10.75 10.02
N GLN A 66 14.67 10.91 10.34
CA GLN A 66 15.70 9.96 9.98
C GLN A 66 15.48 8.62 10.68
N ASN A 67 15.23 8.65 12.00
CA ASN A 67 14.87 7.46 12.78
C ASN A 67 13.62 6.79 12.23
N LEU A 68 12.58 7.58 11.90
CA LEU A 68 11.34 7.04 11.34
C LEU A 68 11.62 6.30 10.05
N LYS A 69 12.38 6.91 9.15
CA LYS A 69 12.73 6.33 7.85
C LYS A 69 13.48 5.01 8.00
N GLU A 70 14.55 4.99 8.79
CA GLU A 70 15.38 3.80 8.99
C GLU A 70 14.60 2.65 9.64
N GLN A 71 13.81 2.94 10.68
CA GLN A 71 12.98 1.92 11.32
C GLN A 71 11.86 1.43 10.41
N LEU A 72 11.24 2.33 9.63
CA LEU A 72 10.20 1.97 8.68
C LEU A 72 10.73 1.06 7.57
N GLU A 73 11.86 1.39 6.96
CA GLU A 73 12.52 0.55 5.94
C GLU A 73 12.87 -0.83 6.49
N LYS A 74 13.37 -0.89 7.73
CA LYS A 74 13.62 -2.16 8.44
C LYS A 74 12.34 -2.95 8.67
N VAL A 75 11.25 -2.31 9.10
CA VAL A 75 9.97 -3.01 9.32
C VAL A 75 9.42 -3.55 8.00
N ILE A 76 9.41 -2.75 6.94
CA ILE A 76 8.88 -3.12 5.62
C ILE A 76 9.67 -4.31 5.03
N SER A 77 11.01 -4.33 5.14
CA SER A 77 11.83 -5.43 4.63
C SER A 77 11.61 -6.76 5.37
N LEU A 78 10.99 -6.72 6.56
CA LEU A 78 10.68 -7.88 7.39
C LEU A 78 9.20 -8.31 7.30
N VAL A 79 8.39 -7.63 6.49
CA VAL A 79 7.00 -8.06 6.21
C VAL A 79 7.01 -9.36 5.40
N GLY A 80 6.17 -10.32 5.80
CA GLY A 80 6.12 -11.67 5.21
C GLY A 80 7.15 -12.65 5.78
N SER A 81 8.00 -12.20 6.71
CA SER A 81 8.93 -13.07 7.46
C SER A 81 8.72 -12.92 8.97
N LYS A 82 9.29 -11.87 9.58
CA LYS A 82 9.12 -11.58 11.01
C LYS A 82 7.74 -11.00 11.31
N TYR A 83 7.22 -10.18 10.41
CA TYR A 83 5.93 -9.51 10.56
C TYR A 83 4.93 -10.11 9.58
N ASP A 84 3.88 -10.74 10.11
CA ASP A 84 2.81 -11.33 9.31
C ASP A 84 1.45 -10.73 9.69
N ILE A 85 0.57 -10.62 8.70
CA ILE A 85 -0.81 -10.13 8.87
C ILE A 85 -1.75 -11.10 8.18
N LYS A 86 -2.73 -11.52 8.97
CA LYS A 86 -3.90 -12.21 8.46
C LYS A 86 -4.95 -11.18 8.04
N PHE A 87 -5.18 -11.09 6.73
CA PHE A 87 -6.12 -10.14 6.11
C PHE A 87 -7.55 -10.70 5.99
N TYR A 88 -7.88 -11.75 6.75
CA TYR A 88 -9.22 -12.35 6.77
C TYR A 88 -10.17 -11.62 7.71
#